data_AF-A0A518VAH2-F1
#
_entry.id   AF-A0A518VAH2-F1
#
_cell.length_a   1.000
_cell.length_b   1.000
_cell.length_c   1.000
_cell.angle_alpha   90.00
_cell.angle_beta   90.00
_cell.angle_gamma   90.00
#
_symmetry.space_group_name_H-M   'P 1'
#
loop_
_entity.id
_entity.type
_entity.pdbx_description
1 polymer ?
#
loop_
_entity_poly.entity_id
_entity_poly.type
_entity_poly.pdbx_seq_one_letter_code
_entity_poly.pdbx_strand_id
1 'polypeptide(L)'
;MKNIKMLTMILDIIAQLLSTIRGATHLKIAGSSGIHPHSQGLSLLHHKHLISICCATLLFTGCSGTTEQKPEPTGAKISQEQAEKVSLEKYQMSKVNKVELRQLSDQEMKLVPEDAKNKTPIYYVVSGVNESGKQVTVYVSSNDESHYYSNE
;
A
#
# COMPACT_ATOMS: atom_id res chain seq x y z
N MET A 1 -7.62 6.71 14.88
CA MET A 1 -8.99 7.07 14.44
C MET A 1 -9.13 7.48 12.97
N LYS A 2 -8.18 8.19 12.33
CA LYS A 2 -8.32 8.64 10.92
C LYS A 2 -8.57 7.50 9.90
N ASN A 3 -7.84 6.39 10.02
CA ASN A 3 -7.91 5.28 9.05
C ASN A 3 -9.29 4.59 8.98
N ILE A 4 -10.02 4.52 10.11
CA ILE A 4 -11.37 3.93 10.15
C ILE A 4 -12.37 4.82 9.38
N LYS A 5 -12.28 6.15 9.53
CA LYS A 5 -13.14 7.09 8.79
C LYS A 5 -12.92 7.02 7.27
N MET A 6 -11.68 6.80 6.84
CA MET A 6 -11.34 6.64 5.42
C MET A 6 -11.90 5.33 4.85
N LEU A 7 -11.80 4.22 5.60
CA LEU A 7 -12.35 2.93 5.17
C LEU A 7 -13.89 2.96 5.06
N THR A 8 -14.58 3.58 6.02
CA THR A 8 -16.05 3.72 5.97
C THR A 8 -16.52 4.57 4.79
N MET A 9 -15.78 5.62 4.43
CA MET A 9 -16.12 6.46 3.27
C MET A 9 -15.97 5.71 1.93
N ILE A 10 -14.96 4.83 1.80
CA ILE A 10 -14.77 3.99 0.61
C ILE A 10 -15.90 2.97 0.47
N LEU A 11 -16.32 2.34 1.57
CA LEU A 11 -17.44 1.38 1.56
C LEU A 11 -18.76 2.02 1.13
N ASP A 12 -19.02 3.27 1.56
CA ASP A 12 -20.23 4.01 1.17
C ASP A 12 -20.25 4.32 -0.35
N ILE A 13 -19.13 4.77 -0.91
CA ILE A 13 -18.97 5.01 -2.35
C ILE A 13 -19.22 3.73 -3.17
N ILE A 14 -18.72 2.58 -2.71
CA ILE A 14 -18.96 1.28 -3.37
C ILE A 14 -20.45 0.91 -3.31
N ALA A 15 -21.12 1.13 -2.18
CA ALA A 15 -22.56 0.86 -2.03
C ALA A 15 -23.42 1.75 -2.95
N GLN A 16 -23.07 3.03 -3.10
CA GLN A 16 -23.73 3.95 -4.03
C GLN A 16 -23.57 3.50 -5.48
N LEU A 17 -22.37 3.09 -5.91
CA LEU A 17 -22.14 2.55 -7.26
C LEU A 17 -22.99 1.31 -7.56
N LEU A 18 -23.06 0.37 -6.61
CA LEU A 18 -23.84 -0.87 -6.76
C LEU A 18 -25.36 -0.60 -6.82
N SER A 19 -25.84 0.42 -6.10
CA SER A 19 -27.24 0.86 -6.18
C SER A 19 -27.57 1.43 -7.57
N THR A 20 -26.70 2.27 -8.12
CA THR A 20 -26.87 2.85 -9.47
C THR A 20 -26.96 1.78 -10.56
N ILE A 21 -26.13 0.72 -10.49
CA ILE A 21 -26.16 -0.40 -11.44
C ILE A 21 -27.50 -1.16 -11.35
N ARG A 22 -28.07 -1.30 -10.15
CA ARG A 22 -29.35 -2.01 -9.93
C ARG A 22 -30.57 -1.21 -10.40
N GLY A 23 -30.46 0.11 -10.55
CA GLY A 23 -31.55 0.97 -11.05
C GLY A 23 -31.79 0.88 -12.57
N ALA A 24 -30.85 0.36 -13.34
CA ALA A 24 -30.88 0.42 -14.81
C ALA A 24 -31.75 -0.66 -15.50
N THR A 25 -32.26 -1.66 -14.77
CA THR A 25 -32.94 -2.83 -15.35
C THR A 25 -34.46 -2.72 -15.50
N HIS A 26 -35.05 -1.54 -15.27
CA HIS A 26 -36.51 -1.31 -15.41
C HIS A 26 -36.86 -0.23 -16.45
N LEU A 27 -36.33 -0.33 -17.69
CA LEU A 27 -36.85 0.47 -18.79
C LEU A 27 -38.11 -0.16 -19.41
N LYS A 28 -39.23 0.40 -18.96
CA LYS A 28 -40.62 0.14 -19.37
C LYS A 28 -40.80 0.25 -20.89
N ILE A 29 -41.16 -0.86 -21.56
CA ILE A 29 -41.59 -0.85 -22.97
C ILE A 29 -43.00 -0.23 -23.05
N ALA A 30 -43.09 0.98 -23.59
CA ALA A 30 -44.35 1.60 -24.00
C ALA A 30 -44.30 1.79 -25.53
N GLY A 31 -45.32 1.30 -26.23
CA GLY A 31 -45.24 1.06 -27.67
C GLY A 31 -45.66 2.22 -28.57
N SER A 32 -45.44 2.01 -29.88
CA SER A 32 -46.21 2.65 -30.97
C SER A 32 -46.20 1.73 -32.20
N SER A 33 -47.21 1.87 -33.06
CA SER A 33 -47.68 0.87 -34.03
C SER A 33 -46.85 0.78 -35.33
N GLY A 34 -46.78 -0.42 -35.95
CA GLY A 34 -46.17 -0.59 -37.28
C GLY A 34 -46.06 -2.02 -37.84
N ILE A 35 -47.16 -2.53 -38.41
CA ILE A 35 -47.34 -3.58 -39.46
C ILE A 35 -46.05 -3.88 -40.29
N HIS A 36 -45.60 -5.11 -40.63
CA HIS A 36 -46.13 -6.51 -40.54
C HIS A 36 -44.97 -7.59 -40.56
N PRO A 37 -45.20 -8.93 -40.59
CA PRO A 37 -44.19 -9.93 -40.17
C PRO A 37 -43.43 -10.70 -41.28
N HIS A 38 -42.28 -11.28 -40.91
CA HIS A 38 -41.83 -12.58 -41.41
C HIS A 38 -41.08 -13.38 -40.30
N SER A 39 -40.99 -14.70 -40.47
CA SER A 39 -40.77 -15.69 -39.42
C SER A 39 -39.31 -15.98 -39.01
N GLN A 40 -39.20 -16.42 -37.74
CA GLN A 40 -38.28 -17.44 -37.21
C GLN A 40 -36.75 -17.22 -37.27
N GLY A 41 -36.09 -17.36 -36.10
CA GLY A 41 -34.63 -17.35 -36.01
C GLY A 41 -34.09 -17.31 -34.58
N LEU A 42 -34.56 -18.19 -33.68
CA LEU A 42 -33.97 -18.30 -32.33
C LEU A 42 -32.58 -18.96 -32.44
N SER A 43 -31.51 -18.17 -32.44
CA SER A 43 -30.13 -18.69 -32.42
C SER A 43 -29.33 -18.07 -31.27
N LEU A 44 -29.05 -18.90 -30.28
CA LEU A 44 -28.32 -18.58 -29.05
C LEU A 44 -26.81 -18.62 -29.32
N LEU A 45 -26.18 -17.51 -29.75
CA LEU A 45 -24.71 -17.44 -29.81
C LEU A 45 -24.13 -16.01 -29.72
N HIS A 46 -22.92 -15.93 -29.14
CA HIS A 46 -22.03 -14.75 -29.09
C HIS A 46 -22.33 -13.61 -28.11
N HIS A 47 -22.64 -13.98 -26.87
CA HIS A 47 -22.61 -13.11 -25.69
C HIS A 47 -21.16 -12.77 -25.22
N LYS A 48 -20.27 -12.30 -26.12
CA LYS A 48 -18.83 -12.10 -25.82
C LYS A 48 -18.12 -10.84 -26.34
N HIS A 49 -18.74 -9.97 -27.15
CA HIS A 49 -18.05 -8.80 -27.75
C HIS A 49 -18.61 -7.41 -27.38
N LEU A 50 -19.36 -7.30 -26.28
CA LEU A 50 -19.86 -6.01 -25.75
C LEU A 50 -19.21 -5.57 -24.42
N ILE A 51 -18.12 -6.24 -24.02
CA ILE A 51 -17.26 -5.87 -22.87
C ILE A 51 -15.84 -5.52 -23.36
N SER A 52 -15.71 -5.05 -24.62
CA SER A 52 -14.42 -4.79 -25.28
C SER A 52 -14.22 -3.32 -25.71
N ILE A 53 -15.19 -2.43 -25.45
CA ILE A 53 -15.16 -1.01 -25.88
C ILE A 53 -15.45 -0.08 -24.70
N CYS A 54 -14.69 -0.27 -23.60
CA CYS A 54 -14.57 0.72 -22.52
C CYS A 54 -13.12 0.89 -22.01
N CYS A 55 -12.19 -0.02 -22.34
CA CYS A 55 -10.79 0.07 -21.90
C CYS A 55 -9.90 1.01 -22.74
N ALA A 56 -10.43 1.66 -23.77
CA ALA A 56 -9.61 2.32 -24.81
C ALA A 56 -9.48 3.85 -24.70
N THR A 57 -10.20 4.51 -23.78
CA THR A 57 -10.33 6.00 -23.78
C THR A 57 -9.92 6.71 -22.48
N LEU A 58 -9.34 6.00 -21.51
CA LEU A 58 -8.85 6.58 -20.24
C LEU A 58 -7.32 6.65 -20.13
N LEU A 59 -6.61 6.85 -21.24
CA LEU A 59 -5.13 6.92 -21.26
C LEU A 59 -4.53 8.31 -21.49
N PHE A 60 -5.31 9.36 -21.71
CA PHE A 60 -4.77 10.71 -21.96
C PHE A 60 -5.56 11.84 -21.28
N THR A 61 -5.57 11.85 -19.96
CA THR A 61 -5.60 13.11 -19.17
C THR A 61 -4.26 13.24 -18.46
N GLY A 62 -3.47 14.23 -18.88
CA GLY A 62 -2.06 14.33 -18.52
C GLY A 62 -1.85 14.67 -17.04
N CYS A 63 -0.97 13.91 -16.39
CA CYS A 63 -0.29 14.39 -15.20
C CYS A 63 1.05 14.98 -15.65
N SER A 64 1.13 16.30 -15.83
CA SER A 64 2.40 17.02 -15.87
C SER A 64 3.00 17.08 -14.46
N GLY A 65 3.32 15.91 -13.91
CA GLY A 65 4.16 15.78 -12.74
C GLY A 65 5.61 15.93 -13.18
N THR A 66 6.31 16.90 -12.60
CA THR A 66 7.77 17.02 -12.71
C THR A 66 8.40 15.65 -12.49
N THR A 67 9.27 15.22 -13.39
CA THR A 67 10.03 13.98 -13.23
C THR A 67 11.09 14.17 -12.15
N GLU A 68 10.66 14.21 -10.88
CA GLU A 68 11.55 13.88 -9.78
C GLU A 68 12.13 12.50 -10.10
N GLN A 69 13.46 12.45 -10.22
CA GLN A 69 14.17 11.18 -10.32
C GLN A 69 13.96 10.44 -9.01
N LYS A 70 12.88 9.66 -8.95
CA LYS A 70 12.64 8.70 -7.88
C LYS A 70 13.90 7.85 -7.79
N PRO A 71 14.70 7.95 -6.70
CA PRO A 71 15.91 7.15 -6.59
C PRO A 71 15.48 5.69 -6.72
N GLU A 72 16.20 4.94 -7.56
CA GLU A 72 15.95 3.51 -7.68
C GLU A 72 15.96 2.91 -6.27
N PRO A 73 15.04 1.98 -5.95
CA PRO A 73 14.97 1.36 -4.63
C PRO A 73 16.22 0.49 -4.45
N THR A 74 17.29 1.15 -4.01
CA THR A 74 18.48 0.50 -3.47
C THR A 74 17.99 -0.31 -2.29
N GLY A 75 17.98 -1.64 -2.45
CA GLY A 75 17.61 -2.55 -1.37
C GLY A 75 18.48 -2.32 -0.14
N ALA A 76 18.07 -2.85 1.00
CA ALA A 76 18.88 -2.79 2.21
C ALA A 76 20.31 -3.27 1.91
N LYS A 77 21.30 -2.39 2.14
CA LYS A 77 22.72 -2.69 1.94
C LYS A 77 23.29 -3.57 3.04
N ILE A 78 22.69 -3.52 4.23
CA ILE A 78 23.04 -4.38 5.35
C ILE A 78 22.02 -5.52 5.47
N SER A 79 22.45 -6.68 5.95
CA SER A 79 21.57 -7.82 6.19
C SER A 79 20.85 -7.74 7.55
N GLN A 80 19.88 -8.63 7.76
CA GLN A 80 19.20 -8.76 9.05
C GLN A 80 20.19 -9.18 10.16
N GLU A 81 21.09 -10.11 9.85
CA GLU A 81 22.10 -10.61 10.78
C GLU A 81 23.09 -9.51 11.20
N GLN A 82 23.42 -8.56 10.32
CA GLN A 82 24.22 -7.39 10.68
C GLN A 82 23.48 -6.48 11.68
N ALA A 83 22.18 -6.22 11.45
CA ALA A 83 21.37 -5.41 12.37
C ALA A 83 21.18 -6.11 13.73
N GLU A 84 20.98 -7.43 13.75
CA GLU A 84 20.96 -8.23 14.99
C GLU A 84 22.29 -8.16 15.72
N LYS A 85 23.41 -8.36 15.02
CA LYS A 85 24.76 -8.28 15.61
C LYS A 85 25.03 -6.91 16.24
N VAL A 86 24.72 -5.81 15.55
CA VAL A 86 24.82 -4.44 16.10
C VAL A 86 23.98 -4.31 17.37
N SER A 87 22.78 -4.87 17.39
CA SER A 87 21.88 -4.79 18.55
C SER A 87 22.39 -5.59 19.76
N LEU A 88 22.93 -6.79 19.53
CA LEU A 88 23.56 -7.63 20.56
C LEU A 88 24.82 -6.93 21.12
N GLU A 89 25.74 -6.52 20.25
CA GLU A 89 27.06 -6.01 20.64
C GLU A 89 27.04 -4.58 21.21
N LYS A 90 26.21 -3.67 20.68
CA LYS A 90 26.22 -2.25 21.08
C LYS A 90 25.27 -1.94 22.23
N TYR A 91 24.18 -2.69 22.35
CA TYR A 91 23.13 -2.45 23.35
C TYR A 91 23.01 -3.54 24.41
N GLN A 92 23.97 -4.48 24.47
CA GLN A 92 24.00 -5.58 25.46
C GLN A 92 22.65 -6.31 25.49
N MET A 93 22.09 -6.55 24.30
CA MET A 93 20.82 -7.25 24.15
C MET A 93 21.06 -8.74 24.43
N SER A 94 20.49 -9.26 25.52
CA SER A 94 20.64 -10.65 25.94
C SER A 94 19.79 -11.61 25.09
N LYS A 95 18.69 -11.09 24.50
CA LYS A 95 17.82 -11.83 23.59
C LYS A 95 17.10 -10.91 22.61
N VAL A 96 17.23 -11.20 21.32
CA VAL A 96 16.35 -10.65 20.26
C VAL A 96 15.01 -11.39 20.27
N ASN A 97 13.90 -10.64 20.24
CA ASN A 97 12.54 -11.18 20.16
C ASN A 97 11.94 -11.04 18.75
N LYS A 98 12.27 -9.96 18.03
CA LYS A 98 11.73 -9.68 16.69
C LYS A 98 12.67 -8.74 15.92
N VAL A 99 12.76 -8.94 14.61
CA VAL A 99 13.42 -8.01 13.69
C VAL A 99 12.49 -7.71 12.52
N GLU A 100 12.38 -6.43 12.13
CA GLU A 100 11.56 -6.00 11.01
C GLU A 100 12.28 -4.95 10.17
N LEU A 101 12.40 -5.18 8.86
CA LEU A 101 12.78 -4.12 7.92
C LEU A 101 11.55 -3.29 7.56
N ARG A 102 11.46 -2.06 8.06
CA ARG A 102 10.30 -1.18 7.82
C ARG A 102 10.65 0.29 7.81
N GLN A 103 9.71 1.11 7.35
CA GLN A 103 9.77 2.55 7.56
C GLN A 103 9.53 2.88 9.06
N LEU A 104 10.23 3.89 9.56
CA LEU A 104 9.97 4.48 10.87
C LEU A 104 8.64 5.24 10.89
N SER A 105 7.95 5.23 12.03
CA SER A 105 6.80 6.10 12.29
C SER A 105 7.23 7.53 12.63
N ASP A 106 6.32 8.50 12.50
CA ASP A 106 6.57 9.91 12.83
C ASP A 106 7.05 10.15 14.28
N GLN A 107 6.82 9.20 15.19
CA GLN A 107 7.33 9.27 16.57
C GLN A 107 8.77 8.76 16.66
N GLU A 108 9.07 7.63 16.02
CA GLU A 108 10.43 7.06 15.96
C GLU A 108 11.37 7.96 15.17
N MET A 109 10.87 8.62 14.11
CA MET A 109 11.62 9.58 13.29
C MET A 109 12.09 10.82 14.07
N LYS A 110 11.48 11.13 15.23
CA LYS A 110 11.93 12.21 16.13
C LYS A 110 13.15 11.82 16.96
N LEU A 111 13.41 10.53 17.11
CA LEU A 111 14.58 9.99 17.80
C LEU A 111 15.80 9.88 16.87
N VAL A 112 15.59 9.99 15.56
CA VAL A 112 16.66 9.95 14.55
C VAL A 112 17.56 11.19 14.70
N PRO A 113 18.90 11.01 14.82
CA PRO A 113 19.89 12.08 14.80
C PRO A 113 19.75 13.01 13.58
N GLU A 114 20.07 14.30 13.74
CA GLU A 114 19.79 15.32 12.72
C GLU A 114 20.52 15.07 11.39
N ASP A 115 21.74 14.54 11.45
CA ASP A 115 22.56 14.13 10.30
C ASP A 115 21.97 12.94 9.52
N ALA A 116 21.04 12.20 10.16
CA ALA A 116 20.37 11.06 9.57
C ALA A 116 18.90 11.30 9.18
N LYS A 117 18.29 12.43 9.57
CA LYS A 117 16.91 12.79 9.16
C LYS A 117 16.74 12.90 7.65
N ASN A 118 17.82 13.22 6.94
CA ASN A 118 17.88 13.32 5.47
C ASN A 118 18.34 12.02 4.79
N LYS A 119 18.64 10.96 5.54
CA LYS A 119 18.97 9.62 5.01
C LYS A 119 17.69 8.81 4.74
N THR A 120 17.85 7.58 4.28
CA THR A 120 16.71 6.69 3.97
C THR A 120 15.85 6.37 5.20
N PRO A 121 14.51 6.41 5.09
CA PRO A 121 13.61 6.24 6.23
C PRO A 121 13.34 4.77 6.59
N ILE A 122 14.00 3.81 5.91
CA ILE A 122 13.87 2.37 6.12
C ILE A 122 14.97 1.90 7.07
N TYR A 123 14.57 1.20 8.13
CA TYR A 123 15.44 0.72 9.21
C TYR A 123 15.11 -0.73 9.52
N TYR A 124 16.12 -1.47 9.98
CA TYR A 124 15.91 -2.69 10.75
C TYR A 124 15.54 -2.29 12.17
N VAL A 125 14.34 -2.67 12.59
CA VAL A 125 13.83 -2.46 13.95
C VAL A 125 13.97 -3.76 14.71
N VAL A 126 14.93 -3.82 15.62
CA VAL A 126 15.28 -4.99 16.44
C VAL A 126 14.73 -4.77 17.84
N SER A 127 13.75 -5.58 18.25
CA SER A 127 13.21 -5.54 19.61
C SER A 127 13.62 -6.76 20.41
N GLY A 128 13.94 -6.57 21.68
CA GLY A 128 14.47 -7.61 22.56
C GLY A 128 14.59 -7.16 24.00
N VAL A 129 15.32 -7.92 24.80
CA VAL A 129 15.62 -7.57 26.20
C VAL A 129 17.13 -7.44 26.41
N ASN A 130 17.55 -6.49 27.25
CA ASN A 130 18.94 -6.35 27.65
C ASN A 130 19.30 -7.30 28.81
N GLU A 131 20.56 -7.30 29.25
CA GLU A 131 21.01 -8.13 30.39
C GLU A 131 20.28 -7.84 31.70
N SER A 132 19.75 -6.62 31.88
CA SER A 132 18.92 -6.24 33.03
C SER A 132 17.46 -6.69 32.92
N GLY A 133 17.08 -7.38 31.84
CA GLY A 133 15.70 -7.80 31.57
C GLY A 133 14.77 -6.65 31.12
N LYS A 134 15.30 -5.45 30.86
CA LYS A 134 14.52 -4.32 30.34
C LYS A 134 14.26 -4.53 28.85
N GLN A 135 13.05 -4.21 28.40
CA GLN A 135 12.69 -4.19 26.98
C GLN A 135 13.43 -3.05 26.29
N VAL A 136 14.15 -3.36 25.19
CA VAL A 136 14.88 -2.40 24.37
C VAL A 136 14.45 -2.56 22.92
N THR A 137 14.39 -1.46 22.18
CA THR A 137 14.25 -1.45 20.72
C THR A 137 15.41 -0.69 20.10
N VAL A 138 16.14 -1.35 19.21
CA VAL A 138 17.28 -0.79 18.46
C VAL A 138 16.84 -0.55 17.01
N TYR A 139 17.22 0.59 16.46
CA TYR A 139 16.96 1.00 15.09
C TYR A 139 18.30 1.08 14.36
N VAL A 140 18.50 0.23 13.36
CA VAL A 140 19.72 0.22 12.53
C VAL A 140 19.36 0.63 11.11
N SER A 141 20.05 1.61 10.54
CA SER A 141 19.81 2.08 9.17
C SER A 141 19.98 0.94 8.17
N SER A 142 19.00 0.74 7.28
CA SER A 142 19.10 -0.33 6.27
C SER A 142 20.26 -0.15 5.28
N ASN A 143 20.92 1.02 5.29
CA ASN A 143 21.94 1.41 4.33
C ASN A 143 23.30 1.74 4.96
N ASP A 144 23.43 1.66 6.28
CA ASP A 144 24.59 2.13 7.04
C ASP A 144 24.63 1.46 8.42
N GLU A 145 25.43 0.39 8.59
CA GLU A 145 25.55 -0.33 9.88
C GLU A 145 26.19 0.52 10.99
N SER A 146 26.81 1.66 10.66
CA SER A 146 27.34 2.60 11.65
C SER A 146 26.28 3.57 12.19
N HIS A 147 25.14 3.71 11.51
CA HIS A 147 24.04 4.56 11.94
C HIS A 147 22.95 3.75 12.65
N TYR A 148 22.99 3.79 13.98
CA TYR A 148 22.03 3.14 14.86
C TYR A 148 21.71 3.98 16.10
N TYR A 149 20.51 3.80 16.65
CA TYR A 149 20.06 4.39 17.91
C TYR A 149 19.08 3.45 18.62
N SER A 150 18.75 3.71 19.89
CA SER A 150 17.80 2.89 20.66
C SER A 150 16.67 3.70 21.28
N ASN A 151 15.65 2.99 21.72
CA ASN A 151 14.58 3.46 22.59
C ASN A 151 14.35 2.40 23.69
N GLU A 152 14.26 2.83 24.94
CA GLU A 152 14.15 1.97 26.12
C GLU A 152 13.14 2.50 27.17
#